data_AF-A0A660SCQ5-F1
#
_entry.id   AF-A0A660SCQ5-F1
#
_cell.length_a   1.000
_cell.length_b   1.000
_cell.length_c   1.000
_cell.angle_alpha   90.00
_cell.angle_beta   90.00
_cell.angle_gamma   90.00
#
_symmetry.space_group_name_H-M   'P 1'
#
loop_
_entity.id
_entity.type
_entity.pdbx_description
1 polymer ?
#
loop_
_entity_poly.entity_id
_entity_poly.type
_entity_poly.pdbx_seq_one_letter_code
_entity_poly.pdbx_strand_id
1 'polypeptide(L)'
;MRLEFSIEYGPEIESDYYNFEALNVPEHHPSRDMQDTFYIAGSDRLLRTHTSPVQIRTMENRKPPIRMIAPGRCYRKDEIDPSHSPVFHQVEGLYVDENVTFADLKGILSAFAREFFGPDTKTRFTPSFFPFTEPSSEMYVSCVFCGGKGCSVCQHTGWLEVLGCGLVNPKVFQYVGYNTEKYSGFAFGLGVERFAMLKYGIDDMRLLFENNMEFLKGVIK
;
A
#
# COMPACT_ATOMS: atom_id res chain seq x y z
N MET A 1 10.54 -13.02 -12.60
CA MET A 1 9.29 -13.81 -12.67
C MET A 1 8.13 -12.82 -12.88
N ARG A 2 7.32 -12.96 -13.94
CA ARG A 2 6.11 -12.14 -14.12
C ARG A 2 4.92 -12.94 -13.60
N LEU A 3 4.19 -12.39 -12.61
CA LEU A 3 3.13 -13.09 -11.87
C LEU A 3 1.71 -12.82 -12.42
N GLU A 4 1.60 -12.25 -13.62
CA GLU A 4 0.33 -12.02 -14.34
C GLU A 4 -0.73 -11.21 -13.58
N PHE A 5 -0.31 -10.22 -12.79
CA PHE A 5 -1.23 -9.27 -12.19
C PHE A 5 -1.74 -8.27 -13.24
N SER A 6 -3.06 -8.06 -13.30
CA SER A 6 -3.64 -6.98 -14.11
C SER A 6 -3.46 -5.64 -13.42
N ILE A 7 -3.45 -4.56 -14.19
CA ILE A 7 -3.46 -3.19 -13.65
C ILE A 7 -4.90 -2.69 -13.67
N GLU A 8 -5.37 -2.22 -12.52
CA GLU A 8 -6.72 -1.67 -12.36
C GLU A 8 -6.65 -0.22 -11.90
N TYR A 9 -7.60 0.58 -12.37
CA TYR A 9 -7.72 1.99 -12.03
C TYR A 9 -9.13 2.29 -11.54
N GLY A 10 -9.24 3.35 -10.74
CA GLY A 10 -10.53 3.87 -10.29
C GLY A 10 -10.45 5.35 -9.95
N PRO A 11 -11.58 5.97 -9.59
CA PRO A 11 -11.65 7.40 -9.37
C PRO A 11 -10.81 7.83 -8.16
N GLU A 12 -10.38 9.08 -8.17
CA GLU A 12 -9.69 9.71 -7.03
C GLU A 12 -10.68 10.35 -6.05
N ILE A 13 -11.83 10.84 -6.54
CA ILE A 13 -12.97 11.27 -5.73
C ILE A 13 -13.86 10.05 -5.50
N GLU A 14 -13.92 9.57 -4.27
CA GLU A 14 -14.58 8.32 -3.90
C GLU A 14 -15.73 8.55 -2.92
N SER A 15 -16.64 7.58 -2.79
CA SER A 15 -17.60 7.57 -1.69
C SER A 15 -16.98 7.04 -0.41
N ASP A 16 -17.54 7.46 0.72
CA ASP A 16 -17.20 6.92 2.04
C ASP A 16 -17.34 5.39 2.10
N TYR A 17 -18.39 4.83 1.50
CA TYR A 17 -18.62 3.38 1.43
C TYR A 17 -17.41 2.63 0.85
N TYR A 18 -16.93 3.03 -0.33
CA TYR A 18 -15.83 2.34 -1.00
C TYR A 18 -14.48 2.60 -0.35
N ASN A 19 -14.29 3.79 0.25
CA ASN A 19 -13.04 4.16 0.90
C ASN A 19 -12.89 3.63 2.33
N PHE A 20 -13.99 3.34 3.02
CA PHE A 20 -13.94 2.95 4.43
C PHE A 20 -14.83 1.76 4.75
N GLU A 21 -16.14 1.87 4.57
CA GLU A 21 -17.09 0.88 5.09
C GLU A 21 -16.86 -0.51 4.49
N ALA A 22 -16.76 -0.61 3.16
CA ALA A 22 -16.51 -1.87 2.45
C ALA A 22 -15.12 -2.49 2.77
N LEU A 23 -14.23 -1.69 3.36
CA LEU A 23 -12.91 -2.10 3.85
C LEU A 23 -12.92 -2.38 5.37
N ASN A 24 -14.13 -2.59 5.93
CA ASN A 24 -14.34 -2.90 7.34
C ASN A 24 -13.78 -1.81 8.29
N VAL A 25 -13.76 -0.55 7.84
CA VAL A 25 -13.36 0.60 8.66
C VAL A 25 -14.61 1.16 9.36
N PRO A 26 -14.70 1.08 10.71
CA PRO A 26 -15.87 1.54 11.46
C PRO A 26 -16.17 3.03 11.29
N GLU A 27 -17.42 3.43 11.48
CA GLU A 27 -17.89 4.84 11.38
C GLU A 27 -17.10 5.81 12.25
N HIS A 28 -16.77 5.41 13.47
CA HIS A 28 -16.02 6.24 14.42
C HIS A 28 -14.51 6.01 14.37
N HIS A 29 -13.99 5.40 13.32
CA HIS A 29 -12.55 5.19 13.17
C HIS A 29 -11.83 6.52 12.90
N PRO A 30 -10.70 6.83 13.57
CA PRO A 30 -10.00 8.12 13.43
C PRO A 30 -9.67 8.50 11.99
N SER A 31 -9.32 7.53 11.15
CA SER A 31 -9.02 7.79 9.73
C SER A 31 -10.18 8.39 8.93
N ARG A 32 -11.42 8.31 9.43
CA ARG A 32 -12.61 8.92 8.82
C ARG A 32 -12.83 10.37 9.30
N ASP A 33 -12.04 10.85 10.24
CA ASP A 33 -12.13 12.22 10.74
C ASP A 33 -11.64 13.21 9.68
N MET A 34 -12.21 14.42 9.70
CA MET A 34 -11.81 15.53 8.83
C MET A 34 -10.38 16.03 9.11
N GLN A 35 -9.76 15.62 10.21
CA GLN A 35 -8.35 15.85 10.50
C GLN A 35 -7.42 15.00 9.63
N ASP A 36 -7.83 13.79 9.24
CA ASP A 36 -6.99 12.88 8.44
C ASP A 36 -7.41 12.84 6.96
N THR A 37 -8.70 13.04 6.68
CA THR A 37 -9.29 12.83 5.34
C THR A 37 -9.84 14.13 4.73
N PHE A 38 -9.56 14.33 3.43
CA PHE A 38 -10.14 15.42 2.65
C PHE A 38 -11.56 15.11 2.18
N TYR A 39 -12.55 15.72 2.82
CA TYR A 39 -13.95 15.68 2.39
C TYR A 39 -14.28 16.81 1.40
N ILE A 40 -15.12 16.50 0.41
CA ILE A 40 -15.59 17.47 -0.58
C ILE A 40 -16.77 18.25 0.01
N ALA A 41 -16.58 19.56 0.22
CA ALA A 41 -17.56 20.45 0.82
C ALA A 41 -18.92 20.38 0.10
N GLY A 42 -19.99 20.20 0.88
CA GLY A 42 -21.36 20.10 0.35
C GLY A 42 -21.70 18.76 -0.30
N SER A 43 -20.89 17.71 -0.09
CA SER A 43 -21.18 16.34 -0.57
C SER A 43 -20.82 15.29 0.48
N ASP A 44 -21.21 14.04 0.20
CA ASP A 44 -20.86 12.82 0.95
C ASP A 44 -19.58 12.15 0.41
N ARG A 45 -18.81 12.85 -0.43
CA ARG A 45 -17.62 12.33 -1.12
C ARG A 45 -16.33 12.87 -0.53
N LEU A 46 -15.25 12.15 -0.81
CA LEU A 46 -13.91 12.44 -0.31
C LEU A 46 -12.85 12.20 -1.39
N LEU A 47 -11.65 12.74 -1.19
CA LEU A 47 -10.47 12.29 -1.92
C LEU A 47 -9.95 11.01 -1.29
N ARG A 48 -9.78 9.95 -2.08
CA ARG A 48 -9.42 8.62 -1.56
C ARG A 48 -8.11 8.66 -0.77
N THR A 49 -8.09 7.96 0.36
CA THR A 49 -6.92 7.92 1.27
C THR A 49 -5.93 6.81 0.94
N HIS A 50 -6.36 5.89 0.07
CA HIS A 50 -5.62 4.74 -0.44
C HIS A 50 -6.27 4.25 -1.75
N THR A 51 -5.64 3.32 -2.46
CA THR A 51 -6.13 2.72 -3.72
C THR A 51 -7.03 1.50 -3.53
N SER A 52 -7.21 1.02 -2.28
CA SER A 52 -8.10 -0.10 -1.93
C SER A 52 -9.56 0.00 -2.45
N PRO A 53 -10.18 1.19 -2.64
CA PRO A 53 -11.49 1.28 -3.29
C PRO A 53 -11.55 0.61 -4.67
N VAL A 54 -10.43 0.66 -5.41
CA VAL A 54 -10.31 0.01 -6.72
C VAL A 54 -10.42 -1.51 -6.59
N GLN A 55 -9.90 -2.08 -5.49
CA GLN A 55 -10.01 -3.51 -5.19
C GLN A 55 -11.45 -3.90 -4.89
N ILE A 56 -12.16 -3.13 -4.05
CA ILE A 56 -13.59 -3.38 -3.75
C ILE A 56 -14.41 -3.38 -5.04
N ARG A 57 -14.27 -2.31 -5.85
CA ARG A 57 -14.98 -2.20 -7.14
C ARG A 57 -14.63 -3.35 -8.08
N THR A 58 -13.37 -3.80 -8.08
CA THR A 58 -12.95 -4.95 -8.90
C THR A 58 -13.62 -6.23 -8.41
N MET A 59 -13.67 -6.46 -7.10
CA MET A 59 -14.31 -7.64 -6.51
C MET A 59 -15.83 -7.66 -6.69
N GLU A 60 -16.50 -6.50 -6.70
CA GLU A 60 -17.95 -6.42 -7.02
C GLU A 60 -18.24 -6.83 -8.47
N ASN A 61 -17.35 -6.51 -9.40
CA ASN A 61 -17.57 -6.68 -10.83
C ASN A 61 -16.97 -7.98 -11.40
N ARG A 62 -16.20 -8.73 -10.62
CA ARG A 62 -15.52 -9.96 -11.05
C ARG A 62 -15.63 -11.01 -9.97
N LYS A 63 -15.55 -12.28 -10.34
CA LYS A 63 -15.41 -13.38 -9.37
C LYS A 63 -13.95 -13.85 -9.34
N PRO A 64 -13.47 -14.45 -8.24
CA PRO A 64 -12.13 -15.04 -8.20
C PRO A 64 -11.95 -16.10 -9.31
N PRO A 65 -10.71 -16.31 -9.79
CA PRO A 65 -9.46 -15.72 -9.28
C PRO A 65 -9.25 -14.25 -9.70
N ILE A 66 -8.70 -13.45 -8.80
CA ILE A 66 -8.30 -12.05 -9.05
C ILE A 66 -6.83 -11.88 -8.69
N ARG A 67 -6.02 -11.41 -9.63
CA ARG A 67 -4.65 -10.91 -9.40
C ARG A 67 -4.57 -9.51 -9.96
N MET A 68 -4.53 -8.51 -9.09
CA MET A 68 -4.55 -7.12 -9.52
C MET A 68 -3.58 -6.24 -8.75
N ILE A 69 -3.11 -5.21 -9.44
CA ILE A 69 -2.36 -4.08 -8.88
C ILE A 69 -3.16 -2.81 -9.18
N ALA A 70 -3.36 -1.98 -8.17
CA ALA A 70 -4.00 -0.68 -8.26
C ALA A 70 -2.98 0.42 -7.95
N PRO A 71 -2.29 0.97 -8.97
CA PRO A 71 -1.45 2.14 -8.80
C PRO A 71 -2.28 3.42 -8.87
N GLY A 72 -1.95 4.43 -8.08
CA GLY A 72 -2.54 5.75 -8.26
C GLY A 72 -2.25 6.75 -7.16
N ARG A 73 -2.74 7.97 -7.37
CA ARG A 73 -2.67 9.06 -6.39
C ARG A 73 -3.63 8.84 -5.24
N CYS A 74 -3.18 9.19 -4.04
CA CYS A 74 -3.91 9.14 -2.78
C CYS A 74 -3.69 10.45 -2.03
N TYR A 75 -4.58 10.72 -1.08
CA TYR A 75 -4.66 12.01 -0.41
C TYR A 75 -4.81 11.84 1.09
N ARG A 76 -4.03 12.59 1.87
CA ARG A 76 -4.10 12.63 3.34
C ARG A 76 -3.84 14.04 3.82
N LYS A 77 -4.38 14.43 4.98
CA LYS A 77 -4.14 15.76 5.55
C LYS A 77 -2.79 15.88 6.28
N ASP A 78 -1.75 15.31 5.67
CA ASP A 78 -0.40 15.39 6.23
C ASP A 78 0.23 16.74 5.90
N GLU A 79 0.91 17.34 6.87
CA GLU A 79 1.74 18.51 6.63
C GLU A 79 2.91 18.14 5.72
N ILE A 80 3.32 19.08 4.86
CA ILE A 80 4.44 18.84 3.94
C ILE A 80 5.74 18.86 4.74
N ASP A 81 6.43 17.73 4.79
CA ASP A 81 7.73 17.57 5.44
C ASP A 81 8.65 16.64 4.61
N PRO A 82 9.91 16.40 5.01
CA PRO A 82 10.82 15.53 4.25
C PRO A 82 10.35 14.08 4.05
N SER A 83 9.31 13.64 4.74
CA SER A 83 8.75 12.28 4.75
C SER A 83 7.25 12.21 4.45
N HIS A 84 6.53 13.33 4.41
CA HIS A 84 5.08 13.37 4.20
C HIS A 84 4.67 14.43 3.18
N SER A 85 3.58 14.15 2.47
CA SER A 85 2.95 15.04 1.51
C SER A 85 1.45 14.78 1.49
N PRO A 86 0.60 15.81 1.35
CA PRO A 86 -0.85 15.64 1.31
C PRO A 86 -1.34 14.93 0.04
N VAL A 87 -0.47 14.84 -0.97
CA VAL A 87 -0.66 14.07 -2.20
C VAL A 87 0.52 13.13 -2.37
N PHE A 88 0.26 11.84 -2.56
CA PHE A 88 1.29 10.81 -2.74
C PHE A 88 0.76 9.71 -3.63
N HIS A 89 1.63 8.80 -4.06
CA HIS A 89 1.24 7.67 -4.91
C HIS A 89 1.38 6.36 -4.14
N GLN A 90 0.36 5.51 -4.25
CA GLN A 90 0.40 4.15 -3.75
C GLN A 90 0.28 3.14 -4.87
N VAL A 91 0.83 1.97 -4.59
CA VAL A 91 0.58 0.76 -5.33
C VAL A 91 0.08 -0.26 -4.34
N GLU A 92 -1.17 -0.67 -4.51
CA GLU A 92 -1.70 -1.80 -3.76
C GLU A 92 -1.91 -3.01 -4.65
N GLY A 93 -1.70 -4.19 -4.07
CA GLY A 93 -1.97 -5.46 -4.71
C GLY A 93 -3.02 -6.26 -3.97
N LEU A 94 -3.80 -7.02 -4.74
CA LEU A 94 -4.78 -7.97 -4.23
C LEU A 94 -4.64 -9.28 -5.01
N TYR A 95 -4.55 -10.39 -4.26
CA TYR A 95 -4.70 -11.73 -4.81
C TYR A 95 -5.81 -12.48 -4.07
N VAL A 96 -6.84 -12.93 -4.79
CA VAL A 96 -7.95 -13.73 -4.25
C VAL A 96 -8.11 -14.97 -5.10
N ASP A 97 -8.10 -16.14 -4.47
CA ASP A 97 -8.29 -17.45 -5.11
C ASP A 97 -8.72 -18.48 -4.06
N GLU A 98 -8.87 -19.74 -4.46
CA GLU A 98 -9.01 -20.86 -3.55
C GLU A 98 -7.66 -21.18 -2.87
N ASN A 99 -7.65 -21.33 -1.54
CA ASN A 99 -6.48 -21.75 -0.75
C ASN A 99 -5.27 -20.79 -0.76
N VAL A 100 -5.48 -19.47 -0.91
CA VAL A 100 -4.41 -18.47 -0.71
C VAL A 100 -4.00 -18.41 0.76
N THR A 101 -2.70 -18.46 1.03
CA THR A 101 -2.13 -18.48 2.38
C THR A 101 -1.24 -17.28 2.67
N PHE A 102 -0.91 -17.06 3.94
CA PHE A 102 0.07 -16.05 4.34
C PHE A 102 1.49 -16.40 3.86
N ALA A 103 1.78 -17.68 3.58
CA ALA A 103 3.06 -18.09 3.01
C ALA A 103 3.21 -17.59 1.57
N ASP A 104 2.13 -17.59 0.77
CA ASP A 104 2.12 -17.04 -0.58
C ASP A 104 2.42 -15.54 -0.57
N LEU A 105 1.77 -14.79 0.33
CA LEU A 105 2.02 -13.37 0.54
C LEU A 105 3.50 -13.08 0.85
N LYS A 106 4.07 -13.79 1.83
CA LYS A 106 5.50 -13.64 2.18
C LYS A 106 6.40 -13.99 1.01
N GLY A 107 6.10 -15.07 0.29
CA GLY A 107 6.88 -15.50 -0.87
C GLY A 107 6.95 -14.43 -1.96
N ILE A 108 5.79 -13.89 -2.33
CA ILE A 108 5.66 -12.86 -3.37
C ILE A 108 6.35 -11.57 -2.96
N LEU A 109 6.10 -11.09 -1.75
CA LEU A 109 6.69 -9.84 -1.27
C LEU A 109 8.21 -9.95 -1.06
N SER A 110 8.70 -11.07 -0.56
CA SER A 110 10.15 -11.32 -0.46
C SER A 110 10.81 -11.41 -1.83
N ALA A 111 10.15 -11.99 -2.83
CA ALA A 111 10.64 -12.01 -4.20
C ALA A 111 10.66 -10.59 -4.80
N PHE A 112 9.60 -9.81 -4.60
CA PHE A 112 9.52 -8.41 -5.04
C PHE A 112 10.63 -7.55 -4.40
N ALA A 113 10.87 -7.66 -3.09
CA ALA A 113 11.91 -6.89 -2.43
C ALA A 113 13.32 -7.21 -2.96
N ARG A 114 13.62 -8.49 -3.25
CA ARG A 114 14.90 -8.88 -3.87
C ARG A 114 15.03 -8.37 -5.30
N GLU A 115 13.96 -8.40 -6.07
CA GLU A 115 13.96 -7.86 -7.43
C GLU A 115 14.16 -6.33 -7.42
N PHE A 116 13.54 -5.64 -6.47
CA PHE A 116 13.53 -4.18 -6.43
C PHE A 116 14.79 -3.58 -5.80
N PHE A 117 15.25 -4.12 -4.67
CA PHE A 117 16.39 -3.60 -3.89
C PHE A 117 17.69 -4.40 -4.07
N GLY A 118 17.64 -5.57 -4.71
CA GLY A 118 18.79 -6.42 -5.00
C GLY A 118 18.74 -7.78 -4.30
N PRO A 119 19.48 -8.78 -4.82
CA PRO A 119 19.32 -10.20 -4.46
C PRO A 119 19.59 -10.52 -2.98
N ASP A 120 20.44 -9.74 -2.31
CA ASP A 120 20.82 -9.93 -0.91
C ASP A 120 19.84 -9.29 0.09
N THR A 121 18.76 -8.66 -0.40
CA THR A 121 17.77 -7.99 0.45
C THR A 121 17.08 -9.00 1.35
N LYS A 122 17.23 -8.81 2.67
CA LYS A 122 16.54 -9.61 3.68
C LYS A 122 15.21 -8.96 4.02
N THR A 123 14.21 -9.78 4.33
CA THR A 123 12.86 -9.33 4.65
C THR A 123 12.43 -9.84 6.02
N ARG A 124 11.74 -9.01 6.79
CA ARG A 124 11.18 -9.34 8.10
C ARG A 124 9.72 -8.90 8.14
N PHE A 125 8.86 -9.75 8.70
CA PHE A 125 7.43 -9.50 8.83
C PHE A 125 7.11 -9.41 10.31
N THR A 126 6.52 -8.30 10.75
CA THR A 126 6.10 -8.07 12.13
C THR A 126 4.58 -7.99 12.19
N PRO A 127 3.92 -8.60 13.19
CA PRO A 127 2.48 -8.43 13.38
C PRO A 127 2.12 -6.95 13.50
N SER A 128 1.05 -6.54 12.83
CA SER A 128 0.49 -5.19 12.89
C SER A 128 -1.04 -5.30 12.82
N PHE A 129 -1.74 -4.19 12.60
CA PHE A 129 -3.20 -4.17 12.51
C PHE A 129 -3.68 -3.25 11.39
N PHE A 130 -4.50 -3.78 10.49
CA PHE A 130 -5.26 -3.00 9.51
C PHE A 130 -6.70 -3.52 9.48
N PRO A 131 -7.74 -2.65 9.48
CA PRO A 131 -9.13 -3.11 9.54
C PRO A 131 -9.55 -4.08 8.42
N PHE A 132 -8.94 -3.95 7.24
CA PHE A 132 -9.22 -4.74 6.04
C PHE A 132 -8.40 -6.03 5.91
N THR A 133 -7.48 -6.33 6.84
CA THR A 133 -6.72 -7.59 6.84
C THR A 133 -6.65 -8.28 8.19
N GLU A 134 -6.68 -9.62 8.21
CA GLU A 134 -6.50 -10.44 9.41
C GLU A 134 -6.00 -11.86 9.03
N PRO A 135 -4.77 -12.27 9.43
CA PRO A 135 -3.76 -11.50 10.16
C PRO A 135 -3.13 -10.39 9.31
N SER A 136 -2.72 -9.33 9.99
CA SER A 136 -2.03 -8.15 9.43
C SER A 136 -0.53 -8.14 9.79
N SER A 137 0.30 -7.59 8.91
CA SER A 137 1.74 -7.49 9.10
C SER A 137 2.36 -6.29 8.38
N GLU A 138 3.32 -5.66 9.04
CA GLU A 138 4.27 -4.77 8.38
C GLU A 138 5.47 -5.55 7.86
N MET A 139 5.96 -5.15 6.69
CA MET A 139 7.16 -5.69 6.10
C MET A 139 8.31 -4.69 6.19
N TYR A 140 9.42 -5.20 6.71
CA TYR A 140 10.70 -4.53 6.80
C TYR A 140 11.70 -5.16 5.83
N VAL A 141 12.59 -4.35 5.29
CA VAL A 141 13.76 -4.80 4.51
C VAL A 141 15.06 -4.44 5.23
N SER A 142 16.12 -5.21 4.99
CA SER A 142 17.47 -4.83 5.44
C SER A 142 17.82 -3.46 4.87
N CYS A 143 18.39 -2.58 5.70
CA CYS A 143 18.72 -1.22 5.31
C CYS A 143 19.67 -1.21 4.10
N VAL A 144 19.19 -0.66 2.97
CA VAL A 144 19.88 -0.61 1.68
C VAL A 144 21.17 0.23 1.71
N PHE A 145 21.27 1.17 2.65
CA PHE A 145 22.44 2.07 2.78
C PHE A 145 23.58 1.47 3.60
N CYS A 146 23.30 0.56 4.53
CA CYS A 146 24.32 -0.01 5.43
C CYS A 146 24.41 -1.54 5.37
N GLY A 147 23.62 -2.19 4.51
CA GLY A 147 23.54 -3.66 4.43
C GLY A 147 23.03 -4.30 5.72
N GLY A 148 22.24 -3.58 6.51
CA GLY A 148 21.73 -4.06 7.80
C GLY A 148 22.67 -3.94 9.00
N LYS A 149 23.82 -3.26 8.87
CA LYS A 149 24.75 -3.02 9.99
C LYS A 149 24.24 -2.00 11.03
N GLY A 150 23.26 -1.18 10.65
CA GLY A 150 22.78 -0.06 11.44
C GLY A 150 23.44 1.27 11.04
N CYS A 151 22.63 2.27 10.72
CA CYS A 151 23.04 3.65 10.44
C CYS A 151 21.95 4.64 10.88
N SER A 152 22.19 5.94 10.76
CA SER A 152 21.22 6.98 11.11
C SER A 152 19.88 6.82 10.39
N VAL A 153 19.90 6.44 9.10
CA VAL A 153 18.68 6.29 8.26
C VAL A 153 17.74 5.21 8.82
N CYS A 154 18.27 4.10 9.31
CA CYS A 154 17.47 3.02 9.91
C CYS A 154 17.44 3.09 11.44
N GLN A 155 17.81 4.24 12.03
CA GLN A 155 17.88 4.43 13.48
C GLN A 155 18.69 3.33 14.19
N HIS A 156 19.80 2.92 13.58
CA HIS A 156 20.69 1.86 14.05
C HIS A 156 20.08 0.45 14.18
N THR A 157 18.84 0.23 13.73
CA THR A 157 18.18 -1.09 13.80
C THR A 157 18.66 -2.07 12.72
N GLY A 158 19.16 -1.56 11.60
CA GLY A 158 19.47 -2.34 10.39
C GLY A 158 18.25 -2.67 9.52
N TRP A 159 17.05 -2.21 9.89
CA TRP A 159 15.79 -2.51 9.20
C TRP A 159 15.03 -1.24 8.83
N LEU A 160 14.37 -1.26 7.68
CA LEU A 160 13.52 -0.18 7.19
C LEU A 160 12.13 -0.74 6.92
N GLU A 161 11.11 -0.16 7.55
CA GLU A 161 9.72 -0.41 7.19
C GLU A 161 9.46 0.12 5.78
N VAL A 162 8.81 -0.69 4.95
CA VAL A 162 8.55 -0.34 3.55
C VAL A 162 7.10 -0.51 3.11
N LEU A 163 6.34 -1.45 3.68
CA LEU A 163 4.94 -1.68 3.28
C LEU A 163 4.12 -2.37 4.36
N GLY A 164 2.79 -2.25 4.27
CA GLY A 164 1.81 -3.02 5.03
C GLY A 164 1.19 -4.13 4.17
N CYS A 165 0.82 -5.25 4.79
CA CYS A 165 0.22 -6.40 4.11
C CYS A 165 -0.58 -7.30 5.06
N GLY A 166 -1.38 -8.21 4.51
CA GLY A 166 -2.10 -9.20 5.32
C GLY A 166 -3.04 -10.07 4.50
N LEU A 167 -3.66 -11.06 5.14
CA LEU A 167 -4.78 -11.78 4.52
C LEU A 167 -6.02 -10.91 4.54
N VAL A 168 -6.79 -10.86 3.46
CA VAL A 168 -8.01 -10.05 3.39
C VAL A 168 -8.99 -10.49 4.47
N ASN A 169 -9.49 -9.52 5.24
CA ASN A 169 -10.43 -9.80 6.31
C ASN A 169 -11.73 -10.40 5.73
N PRO A 170 -12.27 -11.51 6.27
CA PRO A 170 -13.52 -12.11 5.78
C PRO A 170 -14.70 -11.12 5.68
N LYS A 171 -14.75 -10.09 6.53
CA LYS A 171 -15.79 -9.05 6.44
C LYS A 171 -15.74 -8.27 5.12
N VAL A 172 -14.55 -7.99 4.60
CA VAL A 172 -14.37 -7.33 3.30
C VAL A 172 -14.97 -8.18 2.18
N PHE A 173 -14.76 -9.51 2.22
CA PHE A 173 -15.38 -10.44 1.28
C PHE A 173 -16.91 -10.48 1.39
N GLN A 174 -17.47 -10.34 2.59
CA GLN A 174 -18.91 -10.28 2.79
C GLN A 174 -19.53 -9.03 2.12
N TYR A 175 -18.86 -7.87 2.17
CA TYR A 175 -19.33 -6.65 1.49
C TYR A 175 -19.45 -6.81 -0.03
N VAL A 176 -18.59 -7.63 -0.65
CA VAL A 176 -18.59 -7.87 -2.10
C VAL A 176 -19.25 -9.21 -2.50
N GLY A 177 -19.90 -9.89 -1.55
CA GLY A 177 -20.67 -11.11 -1.80
C GLY A 177 -19.83 -12.37 -2.08
N TYR A 178 -18.58 -12.42 -1.62
CA TYR A 178 -17.71 -13.58 -1.77
C TYR A 178 -17.93 -14.60 -0.65
N ASN A 179 -17.85 -15.90 -0.99
CA ASN A 179 -17.95 -16.98 -0.02
C ASN A 179 -16.60 -17.16 0.71
N THR A 180 -16.55 -16.79 1.99
CA THR A 180 -15.36 -16.83 2.85
C THR A 180 -14.90 -18.24 3.22
N GLU A 181 -15.78 -19.24 3.08
CA GLU A 181 -15.40 -20.66 3.25
C GLU A 181 -14.69 -21.21 2.01
N LYS A 182 -14.89 -20.57 0.85
CA LYS A 182 -14.33 -21.01 -0.42
C LYS A 182 -13.08 -20.22 -0.81
N TYR A 183 -13.12 -18.91 -0.64
CA TYR A 183 -12.07 -18.02 -1.12
C TYR A 183 -11.29 -17.41 0.05
N SER A 184 -9.98 -17.36 -0.14
CA SER A 184 -9.08 -16.56 0.68
C SER A 184 -8.26 -15.65 -0.22
N GLY A 185 -7.59 -14.68 0.37
CA GLY A 185 -6.77 -13.77 -0.39
C GLY A 185 -5.82 -12.99 0.49
N PHE A 186 -4.85 -12.33 -0.13
CA PHE A 186 -3.99 -11.38 0.54
C PHE A 186 -4.03 -10.03 -0.16
N ALA A 187 -3.72 -8.98 0.60
CA ALA A 187 -3.49 -7.65 0.08
C ALA A 187 -2.17 -7.09 0.60
N PHE A 188 -1.61 -6.13 -0.13
CA PHE A 188 -0.44 -5.36 0.30
C PHE A 188 -0.51 -3.95 -0.27
N GLY A 189 0.14 -2.98 0.38
CA GLY A 189 0.19 -1.60 -0.06
C GLY A 189 1.54 -0.96 0.21
N LEU A 190 2.10 -0.31 -0.81
CA LEU A 190 3.36 0.41 -0.71
C LEU A 190 3.23 1.85 -1.21
N GLY A 191 4.00 2.76 -0.62
CA GLY A 191 4.16 4.14 -1.09
C GLY A 191 5.26 4.22 -2.14
N VAL A 192 4.94 4.80 -3.30
CA VAL A 192 5.88 4.93 -4.43
C VAL A 192 7.03 5.86 -4.06
N GLU A 193 6.73 7.00 -3.44
CA GLU A 193 7.73 7.98 -3.00
C GLU A 193 8.71 7.34 -2.02
N ARG A 194 8.23 6.57 -1.04
CA ARG A 194 9.07 5.85 -0.08
C ARG A 194 10.01 4.87 -0.79
N PHE A 195 9.52 4.10 -1.75
CA PHE A 195 10.34 3.18 -2.53
C PHE A 195 11.36 3.90 -3.41
N ALA A 196 10.96 5.00 -4.04
CA ALA A 196 11.85 5.84 -4.85
C ALA A 196 12.97 6.45 -4.00
N MET A 197 12.64 6.99 -2.83
CA MET A 197 13.62 7.54 -1.89
C MET A 197 14.67 6.53 -1.48
N LEU A 198 14.25 5.32 -1.12
CA LEU A 198 15.18 4.24 -0.75
C LEU A 198 16.02 3.75 -1.93
N LYS A 199 15.43 3.65 -3.12
CA LYS A 199 16.14 3.16 -4.32
C LYS A 199 17.16 4.14 -4.86
N TYR A 200 16.81 5.43 -4.87
CA TYR A 200 17.63 6.48 -5.47
C TYR A 200 18.42 7.30 -4.44
N GLY A 201 18.29 6.99 -3.15
CA GLY A 201 18.99 7.70 -2.09
C GLY A 201 18.53 9.15 -1.91
N ILE A 202 17.23 9.39 -2.08
CA ILE A 202 16.62 10.72 -1.90
C ILE A 202 16.26 10.86 -0.42
N ASP A 203 16.77 11.91 0.21
CA ASP A 203 16.60 12.22 1.64
C ASP A 203 15.44 13.16 1.93
N ASP A 204 14.88 13.81 0.92
CA ASP A 204 13.78 14.75 1.04
C ASP A 204 12.68 14.49 0.00
N MET A 205 11.50 14.07 0.48
CA MET A 205 10.34 13.76 -0.36
C MET A 205 9.86 14.97 -1.17
N ARG A 206 10.06 16.21 -0.68
CA ARG A 206 9.57 17.43 -1.34
C ARG A 206 10.16 17.61 -2.74
N LEU A 207 11.38 17.15 -2.94
CA LEU A 207 12.07 17.18 -4.24
C LEU A 207 11.28 16.44 -5.35
N LEU A 208 10.46 15.45 -4.97
CA LEU A 208 9.60 14.70 -5.89
C LEU A 208 8.41 15.52 -6.42
N PHE A 209 8.05 16.62 -5.76
CA PHE A 209 6.87 17.44 -6.09
C PHE A 209 7.22 18.83 -6.63
N GLU A 210 8.44 19.32 -6.40
CA GLU A 210 8.87 20.66 -6.82
C GLU A 210 9.12 20.80 -8.34
N ASN A 211 9.22 19.69 -9.08
CA ASN A 211 9.54 19.67 -10.51
C ASN A 211 10.86 20.41 -10.86
N ASN A 212 11.85 20.36 -9.97
CA ASN A 212 13.16 20.95 -10.20
C ASN A 212 13.91 20.18 -11.30
N MET A 213 14.19 20.84 -12.43
CA MET A 213 14.80 20.19 -13.60
C MET A 213 16.20 19.62 -13.35
N GLU A 214 17.00 20.22 -12.47
CA GLU A 214 18.33 19.72 -12.15
C GLU A 214 18.26 18.44 -11.31
N PHE A 215 17.32 18.38 -10.36
CA PHE A 215 17.01 17.15 -9.63
C PHE A 215 16.51 16.05 -10.58
N LEU A 216 15.54 16.36 -11.45
CA LEU A 216 14.95 15.38 -12.37
C LEU A 216 15.99 14.76 -13.32
N LYS A 217 16.93 15.56 -13.84
CA LYS A 217 18.06 15.07 -14.65
C LYS A 217 19.00 14.14 -13.86
N GLY A 218 19.16 14.37 -12.55
CA GLY A 218 20.06 13.59 -11.70
C GLY A 218 19.52 12.21 -11.29
N VAL A 219 18.19 12.06 -11.22
CA VAL A 219 17.50 10.80 -10.83
C VAL A 219 17.36 9.83 -12.01
N ILE A 220 17.19 10.36 -13.23
CA ILE A 220 17.18 9.56 -14.47
C ILE A 220 18.64 9.36 -14.92
N LYS A 221 19.27 8.25 -14.50
CA LYS A 221 20.55 7.81 -15.05
C LYS A 221 20.38 6.55 -15.90
#